data_AF-A0A7X6APF6-F1
#
_entry.id   AF-A0A7X6APF6-F1
#
_cell.length_a   1.000
_cell.length_b   1.000
_cell.length_c   1.000
_cell.angle_alpha   90.00
_cell.angle_beta   90.00
_cell.angle_gamma   90.00
#
_symmetry.space_group_name_H-M   'P 1'
#
loop_
_entity.id
_entity.type
_entity.pdbx_description
1 polymer ?
#
loop_
_entity_poly.entity_id
_entity_poly.type
_entity_poly.pdbx_seq_one_letter_code
_entity_poly.pdbx_strand_id
1 'polypeptide(L)'
;MHRLSLLQLSLAVGVVLGLGAGVAAYVLRDEPPLPPCDLPTEAQLVDTVEASARWMARALQPNDRYWYEYDRVADEFAANYFDVRHAGVMLSLYQVAAEGDLSVLPAADGGLQYVLDNLTTVGDITAFDDYRPNTDLGSSALVVAGLAHRRAATADDRYDDLMRAMGRYMQSLLRDDGGMWFGAFAPDLEPMVGRTSTFYTGEAFWAFGLLANQFPGEGWDESALAVAHYLATERDDEEEIENPPHPDQWSAYGFAEMREWRELEGEELGYIRALIGQYHGRMEREIRREANRVGDGTEAPDETVTFSRGAAFGTTVEALSALWKLSTVDPGIADLEPQLRTDLLC
;
A
#
# COMPACT_ATOMS: atom_id res chain seq x y z
N MET A 1 18.07 -37.04 43.68
CA MET A 1 19.24 -36.14 43.84
C MET A 1 20.25 -36.46 42.75
N HIS A 2 20.10 -35.87 41.57
CA HIS A 2 21.00 -36.09 40.43
C HIS A 2 22.19 -35.14 40.50
N ARG A 3 23.40 -35.71 40.60
CA ARG A 3 24.65 -35.00 40.34
C ARG A 3 24.81 -34.92 38.83
N LEU A 4 24.53 -33.75 38.25
CA LEU A 4 24.99 -33.40 36.91
C LEU A 4 26.53 -33.49 36.90
N SER A 5 27.08 -34.20 35.91
CA SER A 5 28.52 -34.35 35.76
C SER A 5 29.13 -33.00 35.36
N LEU A 6 30.37 -32.74 35.80
CA LEU A 6 31.11 -31.52 35.44
C LEU A 6 31.17 -31.25 33.94
N LEU A 7 31.05 -32.29 33.09
CA LEU A 7 30.98 -32.15 31.62
C LEU A 7 29.65 -31.57 31.12
N GLN A 8 28.52 -31.83 31.78
CA GLN A 8 27.22 -31.28 31.38
C GLN A 8 27.08 -29.80 31.74
N LEU A 9 27.74 -29.33 32.81
CA LEU A 9 27.82 -27.91 33.13
C LEU A 9 28.68 -27.13 32.12
N SER A 10 29.79 -27.72 31.65
CA SER A 10 30.67 -27.10 30.66
C SER A 10 30.02 -26.94 29.29
N LEU A 11 29.21 -27.92 28.87
CA LEU A 11 28.45 -27.83 27.61
C LEU A 11 27.33 -26.78 27.70
N ALA A 12 26.62 -26.70 28.83
CA ALA A 12 25.56 -25.72 29.03
C ALA A 12 26.09 -24.27 29.08
N VAL A 13 27.24 -24.04 29.72
CA VAL A 13 27.90 -22.72 29.74
C VAL A 13 28.48 -22.36 28.36
N GLY A 14 29.02 -23.33 27.62
CA GLY A 14 29.53 -23.11 26.26
C GLY A 14 28.43 -22.79 25.24
N VAL A 15 27.24 -23.39 25.37
CA VAL A 15 26.09 -23.10 24.49
C VAL A 15 25.46 -21.74 24.85
N VAL A 16 25.36 -21.38 26.13
CA VAL A 16 24.85 -20.08 26.57
C VAL A 16 25.81 -18.93 26.21
N LEU A 17 27.13 -19.13 26.30
CA LEU A 17 28.12 -18.14 25.86
C LEU A 17 28.26 -18.10 24.33
N GLY A 18 28.10 -19.22 23.63
CA GLY A 18 28.11 -19.28 22.15
C GLY A 18 26.89 -18.64 21.52
N LEU A 19 25.71 -18.83 22.10
CA LEU A 19 24.48 -18.13 21.70
C LEU A 19 24.53 -16.65 22.13
N GLY A 20 25.04 -16.33 23.31
CA GLY A 20 25.22 -14.95 23.78
C GLY A 20 26.23 -14.16 22.94
N ALA A 21 27.34 -14.77 22.53
CA ALA A 21 28.33 -14.16 21.64
C ALA A 21 27.87 -14.12 20.18
N GLY A 22 27.08 -15.10 19.71
CA GLY A 22 26.47 -15.09 18.38
C GLY A 22 25.39 -14.00 18.25
N VAL A 23 24.54 -13.83 19.27
CA VAL A 23 23.53 -12.76 19.33
C VAL A 23 24.20 -11.40 19.53
N ALA A 24 25.22 -11.29 20.38
CA ALA A 24 25.98 -10.04 20.54
C ALA A 24 26.80 -9.66 19.29
N ALA A 25 27.34 -10.63 18.55
CA ALA A 25 28.04 -10.37 17.29
C ALA A 25 27.09 -10.03 16.13
N TYR A 26 25.83 -10.47 16.19
CA TYR A 26 24.79 -10.05 15.24
C TYR A 26 24.27 -8.64 15.56
N VAL A 27 24.19 -8.27 16.84
CA VAL A 27 23.75 -6.94 17.31
C VAL A 27 24.85 -5.86 17.23
N LEU A 28 26.12 -6.24 17.03
CA LEU A 28 27.26 -5.32 16.95
C LEU A 28 28.03 -5.41 15.62
N ARG A 29 27.40 -5.89 14.54
CA ARG A 29 27.90 -5.47 13.23
C ARG A 29 27.53 -4.00 13.10
N ASP A 30 28.52 -3.13 13.28
CA ASP A 30 28.49 -1.79 12.70
C ASP A 30 28.14 -2.00 11.23
N GLU A 31 26.85 -1.85 10.90
CA GLU A 31 26.46 -1.88 9.51
C GLU A 31 27.24 -0.75 8.83
N PRO A 32 27.88 -1.02 7.67
CA PRO A 32 28.59 0.04 6.98
C PRO A 32 27.63 1.22 6.78
N PRO A 33 28.11 2.47 6.89
CA PRO A 33 27.26 3.63 6.65
C PRO A 33 26.58 3.47 5.29
N LEU A 34 25.33 3.93 5.19
CA LEU A 34 24.64 3.90 3.91
C LEU A 34 25.50 4.63 2.87
N PRO A 35 25.55 4.10 1.64
CA PRO A 35 26.24 4.77 0.54
C PRO A 35 25.65 6.18 0.36
N PRO A 36 26.46 7.18 -0.05
CA PRO A 36 25.95 8.52 -0.28
C PRO A 36 24.83 8.47 -1.33
N CYS A 37 23.70 9.09 -1.00
CA CYS A 37 22.55 9.17 -1.88
C CYS A 37 22.63 10.49 -2.68
N ASP A 38 22.70 10.37 -4.00
CA ASP A 38 22.72 11.52 -4.90
C ASP A 38 21.29 12.03 -5.05
N LEU A 39 20.96 13.10 -4.32
CA LEU A 39 19.61 13.64 -4.28
C LEU A 39 19.12 14.03 -5.70
N PRO A 40 17.93 13.58 -6.13
CA PRO A 40 17.38 13.98 -7.41
C PRO A 40 17.04 15.47 -7.42
N THR A 41 17.22 16.11 -8.57
CA THR A 41 16.72 17.48 -8.78
C THR A 41 15.20 17.46 -8.98
N GLU A 42 14.54 18.57 -8.67
CA GLU A 42 13.10 18.76 -8.91
C GLU A 42 12.73 18.46 -10.38
N ALA A 43 13.55 18.92 -11.33
CA ALA A 43 13.34 18.65 -12.75
C ALA A 43 13.36 17.15 -13.08
N GLN A 44 14.28 16.38 -12.48
CA GLN A 44 14.32 14.92 -12.68
C GLN A 44 13.09 14.22 -12.10
N LEU A 45 12.59 14.68 -10.95
CA LEU A 45 11.37 14.13 -10.35
C LEU A 45 10.15 14.41 -11.25
N VAL A 46 9.99 15.64 -11.72
CA VAL A 46 8.92 16.04 -12.64
C VAL A 46 8.98 15.23 -13.95
N ASP A 47 10.16 15.16 -14.57
CA ASP A 47 10.37 14.39 -15.81
C ASP A 47 10.00 12.91 -15.63
N THR A 48 10.32 12.33 -14.46
CA THR A 48 10.01 10.93 -14.12
C THR A 48 8.51 10.69 -13.95
N VAL A 49 7.81 11.59 -13.24
CA VAL A 49 6.36 11.53 -13.08
C VAL A 49 5.67 11.64 -14.45
N GLU A 50 6.05 12.63 -15.26
CA GLU A 50 5.47 12.81 -16.60
C GLU A 50 5.75 11.61 -17.52
N ALA A 51 6.97 11.06 -17.50
CA ALA A 51 7.32 9.89 -18.29
C ALA A 51 6.47 8.67 -17.91
N SER A 52 6.23 8.48 -16.61
CA SER A 52 5.43 7.39 -16.06
C SER A 52 3.96 7.55 -16.42
N ALA A 53 3.39 8.74 -16.20
CA ALA A 53 2.01 9.07 -16.58
C ALA A 53 1.76 8.89 -18.08
N ARG A 54 2.69 9.38 -18.93
CA ARG A 54 2.61 9.17 -20.38
C ARG A 54 2.71 7.71 -20.78
N TRP A 55 3.48 6.89 -20.07
CA TRP A 55 3.53 5.44 -20.32
C TRP A 55 2.18 4.79 -20.01
N MET A 56 1.62 5.06 -18.82
CA MET A 56 0.31 4.54 -18.40
C MET A 56 -0.81 4.98 -19.34
N ALA A 57 -0.84 6.26 -19.73
CA ALA A 57 -1.85 6.78 -20.65
C ALA A 57 -1.77 6.13 -22.05
N ARG A 58 -0.56 5.88 -22.57
CA ARG A 58 -0.37 5.15 -23.84
C ARG A 58 -0.69 3.67 -23.74
N ALA A 59 -0.72 3.12 -22.53
CA ALA A 59 -1.00 1.72 -22.30
C ALA A 59 -2.50 1.40 -22.30
N LEU A 60 -3.37 2.41 -22.39
CA LEU A 60 -4.80 2.23 -22.60
C LEU A 60 -5.06 1.61 -23.99
N GLN A 61 -5.83 0.54 -24.00
CA GLN A 61 -6.22 -0.21 -25.18
C GLN A 61 -7.56 0.29 -25.75
N PRO A 62 -7.90 -0.05 -27.01
CA PRO A 62 -9.19 0.34 -27.62
C PRO A 62 -10.44 -0.24 -26.95
N ASN A 63 -10.28 -1.20 -26.04
CA ASN A 63 -11.36 -1.79 -25.22
C ASN A 63 -11.32 -1.29 -23.77
N ASP A 64 -10.71 -0.12 -23.55
CA ASP A 64 -10.63 0.57 -22.26
C ASP A 64 -9.83 -0.16 -21.16
N ARG A 65 -9.12 -1.23 -21.53
CA ARG A 65 -8.22 -1.96 -20.62
C ARG A 65 -6.80 -1.40 -20.66
N TYR A 66 -6.05 -1.55 -19.58
CA TYR A 66 -4.64 -1.15 -19.53
C TYR A 66 -3.69 -2.31 -19.76
N TRP A 67 -2.56 -2.04 -20.39
CA TRP A 67 -1.35 -2.83 -20.21
C TRP A 67 -0.55 -2.30 -19.01
N TYR A 68 -0.50 -3.04 -17.91
CA TYR A 68 0.22 -2.61 -16.69
C TYR A 68 1.52 -3.38 -16.44
N GLU A 69 1.86 -4.37 -17.27
CA GLU A 69 3.09 -5.16 -17.14
C GLU A 69 3.61 -5.53 -18.54
N TYR A 70 4.86 -5.16 -18.80
CA TYR A 70 5.57 -5.40 -20.05
C TYR A 70 6.96 -5.98 -19.73
N ASP A 71 7.23 -7.17 -20.27
CA ASP A 71 8.53 -7.81 -20.22
C ASP A 71 9.35 -7.37 -21.43
N ARG A 72 10.37 -6.54 -21.18
CA ARG A 72 11.26 -6.02 -22.23
C ARG A 72 12.18 -7.10 -22.83
N VAL A 73 12.49 -8.17 -22.10
CA VAL A 73 13.35 -9.26 -22.58
C VAL A 73 12.55 -10.17 -23.51
N ALA A 74 11.32 -10.52 -23.13
CA ALA A 74 10.42 -11.30 -23.96
C ALA A 74 9.75 -10.48 -25.08
N ASP A 75 9.70 -9.14 -24.94
CA ASP A 75 8.91 -8.23 -25.78
C ASP A 75 7.41 -8.57 -25.76
N GLU A 76 6.91 -8.87 -24.55
CA GLU A 76 5.54 -9.35 -24.34
C GLU A 76 4.85 -8.57 -23.21
N PHE A 77 3.55 -8.38 -23.38
CA PHE A 77 2.69 -7.91 -22.29
C PHE A 77 2.16 -9.09 -21.48
N ALA A 78 1.97 -8.88 -20.18
CA ALA A 78 1.39 -9.92 -19.32
C ALA A 78 -0.01 -10.33 -19.81
N ALA A 79 -0.22 -11.64 -20.00
CA ALA A 79 -1.49 -12.16 -20.51
C ALA A 79 -2.65 -12.08 -19.50
N ASN A 80 -2.33 -12.07 -18.20
CA ASN A 80 -3.34 -12.09 -17.13
C ASN A 80 -3.85 -10.68 -16.83
N TYR A 81 -5.18 -10.58 -16.71
CA TYR A 81 -5.86 -9.35 -16.34
C TYR A 81 -6.35 -9.37 -14.90
N PHE A 82 -6.18 -8.26 -14.19
CA PHE A 82 -6.53 -8.10 -12.78
C PHE A 82 -7.20 -6.74 -12.54
N ASP A 83 -8.41 -6.79 -12.03
CA ASP A 83 -9.28 -5.64 -11.78
C ASP A 83 -8.62 -4.62 -10.84
N VAL A 84 -7.96 -5.12 -9.79
CA VAL A 84 -7.23 -4.26 -8.85
C VAL A 84 -6.09 -3.49 -9.52
N ARG A 85 -5.42 -4.08 -10.51
CA ARG A 85 -4.36 -3.40 -11.26
C ARG A 85 -4.92 -2.39 -12.25
N HIS A 86 -6.07 -2.70 -12.84
CA HIS A 86 -6.79 -1.74 -13.67
C HIS A 86 -7.18 -0.51 -12.84
N ALA A 87 -7.82 -0.72 -11.69
CA ALA A 87 -8.20 0.35 -10.78
C ALA A 87 -6.97 1.14 -10.27
N GLY A 88 -5.84 0.46 -10.00
CA GLY A 88 -4.58 1.11 -9.63
C GLY A 88 -4.03 2.04 -10.71
N VAL A 89 -3.98 1.62 -11.98
CA VAL A 89 -3.53 2.52 -13.07
C VAL A 89 -4.47 3.71 -13.23
N MET A 90 -5.78 3.47 -13.20
CA MET A 90 -6.78 4.53 -13.25
C MET A 90 -6.59 5.56 -12.12
N LEU A 91 -6.40 5.07 -10.89
CA LEU A 91 -6.10 5.90 -9.72
C LEU A 91 -4.83 6.73 -9.92
N SER A 92 -3.70 6.13 -10.34
CA SER A 92 -2.44 6.86 -10.55
C SER A 92 -2.59 7.99 -11.57
N LEU A 93 -3.35 7.77 -12.65
CA LEU A 93 -3.63 8.83 -13.62
C LEU A 93 -4.51 9.95 -13.02
N TYR A 94 -5.51 9.62 -12.21
CA TYR A 94 -6.30 10.64 -11.53
C TYR A 94 -5.51 11.41 -10.46
N GLN A 95 -4.55 10.79 -9.79
CA GLN A 95 -3.62 11.49 -8.89
C GLN A 95 -2.78 12.52 -9.65
N VAL A 96 -2.22 12.15 -10.81
CA VAL A 96 -1.50 13.08 -11.68
C VAL A 96 -2.39 14.24 -12.15
N ALA A 97 -3.66 13.94 -12.49
CA ALA A 97 -4.63 14.98 -12.84
C ALA A 97 -4.94 15.92 -11.66
N ALA A 98 -5.04 15.39 -10.44
CA ALA A 98 -5.30 16.17 -9.23
C ALA A 98 -4.14 17.13 -8.89
N GLU A 99 -2.91 16.77 -9.25
CA GLU A 99 -1.72 17.65 -9.16
C GLU A 99 -1.63 18.67 -10.32
N GLY A 100 -2.60 18.67 -11.24
CA GLY A 100 -2.80 19.72 -12.24
C GLY A 100 -2.50 19.32 -13.68
N ASP A 101 -1.99 18.12 -13.96
CA ASP A 101 -1.80 17.64 -15.34
C ASP A 101 -3.07 16.95 -15.85
N LEU A 102 -4.01 17.76 -16.36
CA LEU A 102 -5.26 17.26 -16.92
C LEU A 102 -5.09 16.51 -18.26
N SER A 103 -3.89 16.45 -18.85
CA SER A 103 -3.68 15.77 -20.13
C SER A 103 -3.89 14.26 -20.06
N VAL A 104 -3.82 13.69 -18.85
CA VAL A 104 -4.03 12.26 -18.59
C VAL A 104 -5.50 11.87 -18.45
N LEU A 105 -6.41 12.83 -18.28
CA LEU A 105 -7.83 12.55 -18.05
C LEU A 105 -8.48 11.69 -19.12
N PRO A 106 -8.24 11.87 -20.44
CA PRO A 106 -8.85 11.01 -21.45
C PRO A 106 -8.48 9.53 -21.28
N ALA A 107 -7.25 9.24 -20.82
CA ALA A 107 -6.86 7.87 -20.55
C ALA A 107 -7.50 7.34 -19.27
N ALA A 108 -7.49 8.15 -18.20
CA ALA A 108 -8.11 7.80 -16.92
C ALA A 108 -9.64 7.56 -17.04
N ASP A 109 -10.35 8.46 -17.72
CA ASP A 109 -11.79 8.35 -18.00
C ASP A 109 -12.09 7.17 -18.94
N GLY A 110 -11.17 6.83 -19.87
CA GLY A 110 -11.24 5.60 -20.65
C GLY A 110 -11.22 4.36 -19.75
N GLY A 111 -10.25 4.26 -18.83
CA GLY A 111 -10.26 3.21 -17.82
C GLY A 111 -11.53 3.19 -16.96
N LEU A 112 -12.04 4.36 -16.57
CA LEU A 112 -13.32 4.42 -15.84
C LEU A 112 -14.48 3.87 -16.67
N GLN A 113 -14.51 4.07 -17.99
CA GLN A 113 -15.54 3.47 -18.84
C GLN A 113 -15.54 1.95 -18.74
N TYR A 114 -14.37 1.32 -18.69
CA TYR A 114 -14.26 -0.12 -18.44
C TYR A 114 -14.90 -0.53 -17.12
N VAL A 115 -14.64 0.22 -16.04
CA VAL A 115 -15.26 -0.04 -14.73
C VAL A 115 -16.78 0.07 -14.82
N LEU A 116 -17.30 1.13 -15.45
CA LEU A 116 -18.74 1.39 -15.58
C LEU A 116 -19.46 0.29 -16.37
N ASP A 117 -18.78 -0.28 -17.38
CA ASP A 117 -19.32 -1.38 -18.18
C ASP A 117 -19.33 -2.73 -17.44
N ASN A 118 -18.65 -2.81 -16.29
CA ASN A 118 -18.42 -4.02 -15.51
C ASN A 118 -18.81 -3.82 -14.03
N LEU A 119 -20.03 -3.36 -13.78
CA LEU A 119 -20.57 -3.17 -12.43
C LEU A 119 -21.64 -4.22 -12.11
N THR A 120 -21.55 -4.80 -10.92
CA THR A 120 -22.64 -5.58 -10.33
C THR A 120 -23.34 -4.76 -9.25
N THR A 121 -24.67 -4.64 -9.35
CA THR A 121 -25.48 -3.82 -8.43
C THR A 121 -26.62 -4.63 -7.83
N VAL A 122 -26.74 -4.61 -6.51
CA VAL A 122 -27.81 -5.24 -5.74
C VAL A 122 -28.37 -4.21 -4.77
N GLY A 123 -29.62 -3.76 -5.01
CA GLY A 123 -30.22 -2.69 -4.22
C GLY A 123 -29.48 -1.37 -4.40
N ASP A 124 -28.92 -0.83 -3.31
CA ASP A 124 -28.12 0.39 -3.27
C ASP A 124 -26.61 0.13 -3.21
N ILE A 125 -26.19 -1.12 -3.30
CA ILE A 125 -24.79 -1.56 -3.26
C ILE A 125 -24.29 -1.82 -4.69
N THR A 126 -23.10 -1.32 -5.02
CA THR A 126 -22.45 -1.54 -6.32
C THR A 126 -20.99 -1.95 -6.13
N ALA A 127 -20.55 -2.96 -6.87
CA ALA A 127 -19.17 -3.45 -6.87
C ALA A 127 -18.62 -3.51 -8.30
N PHE A 128 -17.30 -3.36 -8.44
CA PHE A 128 -16.58 -3.59 -9.70
C PHE A 128 -16.39 -5.10 -9.92
N ASP A 129 -16.82 -5.60 -11.08
CA ASP A 129 -16.98 -7.01 -11.43
C ASP A 129 -16.65 -7.28 -12.91
N ASP A 130 -15.37 -7.50 -13.25
CA ASP A 130 -14.97 -7.78 -14.63
C ASP A 130 -15.08 -9.28 -14.98
N TYR A 131 -14.36 -10.15 -14.26
CA TYR A 131 -14.16 -11.51 -14.78
C TYR A 131 -13.87 -12.60 -13.75
N ARG A 132 -14.71 -12.77 -12.72
CA ARG A 132 -14.80 -13.99 -11.87
C ARG A 132 -16.23 -14.10 -11.32
N PRO A 133 -16.67 -15.22 -10.71
CA PRO A 133 -17.93 -15.21 -9.95
C PRO A 133 -17.84 -14.35 -8.68
N ASN A 134 -16.90 -13.40 -8.61
CA ASN A 134 -16.38 -12.75 -7.43
C ASN A 134 -16.12 -11.29 -7.74
N THR A 135 -16.53 -10.43 -6.81
CA THR A 135 -16.16 -9.02 -6.76
C THR A 135 -15.14 -8.86 -5.64
N ASP A 136 -13.97 -8.31 -5.96
CA ASP A 136 -12.88 -8.20 -4.99
C ASP A 136 -12.95 -6.82 -4.32
N LEU A 137 -12.77 -6.77 -2.99
CA LEU A 137 -12.84 -5.54 -2.18
C LEU A 137 -11.88 -4.47 -2.69
N GLY A 138 -10.61 -4.86 -2.88
CA GLY A 138 -9.54 -3.94 -3.24
C GLY A 138 -9.78 -3.19 -4.55
N SER A 139 -10.30 -3.88 -5.57
CA SER A 139 -10.64 -3.26 -6.85
C SER A 139 -11.67 -2.15 -6.68
N SER A 140 -12.71 -2.37 -5.88
CA SER A 140 -13.74 -1.37 -5.63
C SER A 140 -13.22 -0.21 -4.76
N ALA A 141 -12.37 -0.49 -3.77
CA ALA A 141 -11.73 0.52 -2.95
C ALA A 141 -10.85 1.47 -3.78
N LEU A 142 -10.03 0.93 -4.69
CA LEU A 142 -9.19 1.74 -5.58
C LEU A 142 -10.00 2.53 -6.62
N VAL A 143 -11.17 2.03 -7.06
CA VAL A 143 -12.09 2.82 -7.88
C VAL A 143 -12.60 4.03 -7.10
N VAL A 144 -13.05 3.84 -5.85
CA VAL A 144 -13.49 4.94 -4.98
C VAL A 144 -12.37 5.97 -4.79
N ALA A 145 -11.15 5.52 -4.50
CA ALA A 145 -10.00 6.40 -4.36
C ALA A 145 -9.72 7.18 -5.65
N GLY A 146 -9.74 6.50 -6.80
CA GLY A 146 -9.58 7.15 -8.11
C GLY A 146 -10.65 8.20 -8.39
N LEU A 147 -11.92 7.92 -8.09
CA LEU A 147 -13.02 8.87 -8.24
C LEU A 147 -12.89 10.07 -7.29
N ALA A 148 -12.38 9.89 -6.07
CA ALA A 148 -12.10 10.99 -5.16
C ALA A 148 -11.04 11.95 -5.74
N HIS A 149 -9.96 11.42 -6.32
CA HIS A 149 -8.93 12.23 -7.00
C HIS A 149 -9.46 12.86 -8.30
N ARG A 150 -10.29 12.13 -9.08
CA ARG A 150 -10.96 12.70 -10.26
C ARG A 150 -11.82 13.90 -9.88
N ARG A 151 -12.63 13.77 -8.82
CA ARG A 151 -13.48 14.84 -8.31
C ARG A 151 -12.63 16.04 -7.88
N ALA A 152 -11.50 15.83 -7.21
CA ALA A 152 -10.55 16.90 -6.85
C ALA A 152 -9.96 17.61 -8.08
N ALA A 153 -9.60 16.86 -9.13
CA ALA A 153 -9.03 17.39 -10.36
C ALA A 153 -10.03 18.18 -11.23
N THR A 154 -11.31 17.80 -11.20
CA THR A 154 -12.31 18.27 -12.18
C THR A 154 -13.47 19.07 -11.57
N ALA A 155 -13.68 18.97 -10.25
CA ALA A 155 -14.88 19.41 -9.55
C ALA A 155 -16.21 18.82 -10.10
N ASP A 156 -16.15 17.74 -10.88
CA ASP A 156 -17.31 17.05 -11.46
C ASP A 156 -17.82 15.97 -10.50
N ASP A 157 -19.05 16.14 -10.01
CA ASP A 157 -19.69 15.36 -8.95
C ASP A 157 -20.58 14.21 -9.48
N ARG A 158 -20.63 14.00 -10.79
CA ARG A 158 -21.52 13.01 -11.42
C ARG A 158 -21.35 11.56 -10.93
N TYR A 159 -20.20 11.26 -10.33
CA TYR A 159 -19.87 9.92 -9.82
C TYR A 159 -20.01 9.82 -8.30
N ASP A 160 -20.47 10.87 -7.61
CA ASP A 160 -20.62 10.86 -6.15
C ASP A 160 -21.59 9.74 -5.70
N ASP A 161 -22.66 9.47 -6.46
CA ASP A 161 -23.60 8.38 -6.16
C ASP A 161 -22.95 6.99 -6.32
N LEU A 162 -22.08 6.84 -7.32
CA LEU A 162 -21.31 5.60 -7.52
C LEU A 162 -20.31 5.40 -6.37
N MET A 163 -19.61 6.46 -5.95
CA MET A 163 -18.71 6.41 -4.80
C MET A 163 -19.44 5.95 -3.54
N ARG A 164 -20.65 6.48 -3.27
CA ARG A 164 -21.47 6.04 -2.13
C ARG A 164 -21.94 4.59 -2.27
N ALA A 165 -22.35 4.16 -3.46
CA ALA A 165 -22.79 2.79 -3.70
C ALA A 165 -21.66 1.77 -3.52
N MET A 166 -20.44 2.11 -3.95
CA MET A 166 -19.24 1.33 -3.69
C MET A 166 -18.79 1.43 -2.23
N GLY A 167 -18.99 2.56 -1.58
CA GLY A 167 -18.84 2.73 -0.12
C GLY A 167 -19.68 1.73 0.66
N ARG A 168 -20.97 1.58 0.29
CA ARG A 168 -21.88 0.60 0.91
C ARG A 168 -21.47 -0.84 0.60
N TYR A 169 -20.92 -1.11 -0.58
CA TYR A 169 -20.31 -2.42 -0.87
C TYR A 169 -19.18 -2.72 0.10
N MET A 170 -18.26 -1.79 0.31
CA MET A 170 -17.18 -1.96 1.29
C MET A 170 -17.75 -2.16 2.70
N GLN A 171 -18.73 -1.37 3.15
CA GLN A 171 -19.37 -1.56 4.46
C GLN A 171 -20.03 -2.94 4.62
N SER A 172 -20.57 -3.52 3.55
CA SER A 172 -21.14 -4.88 3.59
C SER A 172 -20.11 -5.98 3.84
N LEU A 173 -18.83 -5.68 3.63
CA LEU A 173 -17.70 -6.59 3.84
C LEU A 173 -16.95 -6.32 5.16
N LEU A 174 -17.31 -5.24 5.86
CA LEU A 174 -16.76 -4.90 7.16
C LEU A 174 -17.29 -5.84 8.24
N ARG A 175 -16.38 -6.40 9.03
CA ARG A 175 -16.67 -7.26 10.18
C ARG A 175 -16.87 -6.42 11.43
N ASP A 176 -17.51 -7.02 12.44
CA ASP A 176 -17.75 -6.37 13.74
C ASP A 176 -16.46 -5.98 14.48
N ASP A 177 -15.34 -6.64 14.19
CA ASP A 177 -14.01 -6.37 14.75
C ASP A 177 -13.18 -5.36 13.93
N GLY A 178 -13.75 -4.82 12.84
CA GLY A 178 -13.05 -3.89 11.95
C GLY A 178 -12.22 -4.57 10.85
N GLY A 179 -12.09 -5.90 10.87
CA GLY A 179 -11.50 -6.65 9.77
C GLY A 179 -12.39 -6.65 8.52
N MET A 180 -11.82 -7.03 7.38
CA MET A 180 -12.53 -6.99 6.10
C MET A 180 -12.51 -8.35 5.40
N TRP A 181 -13.65 -8.74 4.81
CA TRP A 181 -13.68 -9.88 3.89
C TRP A 181 -13.03 -9.54 2.54
N PHE A 182 -12.48 -10.56 1.88
CA PHE A 182 -11.80 -10.45 0.60
C PHE A 182 -12.66 -9.81 -0.50
N GLY A 183 -13.97 -10.08 -0.47
CA GLY A 183 -14.90 -9.70 -1.53
C GLY A 183 -16.26 -10.39 -1.35
N ALA A 184 -17.08 -10.35 -2.40
CA ALA A 184 -18.40 -10.98 -2.43
C ALA A 184 -18.63 -11.81 -3.70
N PHE A 185 -19.52 -12.80 -3.64
CA PHE A 185 -19.90 -13.59 -4.80
C PHE A 185 -20.93 -12.86 -5.66
N ALA A 186 -20.66 -12.76 -6.95
CA ALA A 186 -21.63 -12.26 -7.93
C ALA A 186 -22.66 -13.37 -8.29
N PRO A 187 -23.91 -13.02 -8.66
CA PRO A 187 -24.43 -11.66 -8.79
C PRO A 187 -25.02 -11.08 -7.49
N ASP A 188 -25.19 -11.89 -6.46
CA ASP A 188 -25.99 -11.53 -5.27
C ASP A 188 -25.21 -10.67 -4.25
N LEU A 189 -23.89 -10.52 -4.44
CA LEU A 189 -22.96 -9.83 -3.55
C LEU A 189 -22.97 -10.40 -2.12
N GLU A 190 -23.02 -11.73 -2.01
CA GLU A 190 -22.86 -12.42 -0.72
C GLU A 190 -21.39 -12.41 -0.27
N PRO A 191 -21.05 -11.91 0.94
CA PRO A 191 -19.66 -11.84 1.41
C PRO A 191 -18.95 -13.20 1.43
N MET A 192 -17.68 -13.22 1.04
CA MET A 192 -16.83 -14.41 1.09
C MET A 192 -16.28 -14.66 2.50
N VAL A 193 -17.17 -15.09 3.40
CA VAL A 193 -16.82 -15.35 4.81
C VAL A 193 -15.64 -16.31 4.92
N GLY A 194 -14.67 -15.96 5.76
CA GLY A 194 -13.46 -16.74 6.00
C GLY A 194 -12.33 -16.54 4.98
N ARG A 195 -12.48 -15.58 4.05
CA ARG A 195 -11.40 -15.18 3.14
C ARG A 195 -11.05 -13.72 3.38
N THR A 196 -9.78 -13.44 3.61
CA THR A 196 -9.23 -12.10 3.83
C THR A 196 -8.10 -11.82 2.84
N SER A 197 -7.59 -10.58 2.85
CA SER A 197 -6.43 -10.16 2.05
C SER A 197 -5.60 -9.21 2.89
N THR A 198 -4.30 -9.49 2.95
CA THR A 198 -3.30 -8.64 3.62
C THR A 198 -3.26 -7.21 3.09
N PHE A 199 -3.82 -6.94 1.89
CA PHE A 199 -3.83 -5.62 1.27
C PHE A 199 -5.19 -4.92 1.29
N TYR A 200 -6.30 -5.67 1.13
CA TYR A 200 -7.59 -5.06 0.83
C TYR A 200 -8.20 -4.32 2.03
N THR A 201 -7.88 -4.76 3.25
CA THR A 201 -8.26 -4.06 4.47
C THR A 201 -7.69 -2.64 4.48
N GLY A 202 -6.41 -2.47 4.16
CA GLY A 202 -5.77 -1.16 4.06
C GLY A 202 -6.29 -0.32 2.88
N GLU A 203 -6.53 -0.92 1.70
CA GLU A 203 -7.12 -0.23 0.55
C GLU A 203 -8.51 0.34 0.88
N ALA A 204 -9.34 -0.47 1.57
CA ALA A 204 -10.65 -0.05 2.04
C ALA A 204 -10.57 1.05 3.11
N PHE A 205 -9.60 0.96 4.04
CA PHE A 205 -9.37 2.00 5.03
C PHE A 205 -9.08 3.35 4.37
N TRP A 206 -8.19 3.38 3.39
CA TRP A 206 -7.90 4.60 2.65
C TRP A 206 -9.13 5.14 1.92
N ALA A 207 -9.88 4.26 1.24
CA ALA A 207 -11.12 4.65 0.56
C ALA A 207 -12.18 5.22 1.53
N PHE A 208 -12.33 4.66 2.73
CA PHE A 208 -13.22 5.20 3.76
C PHE A 208 -12.76 6.57 4.25
N GLY A 209 -11.46 6.79 4.44
CA GLY A 209 -10.91 8.10 4.77
C GLY A 209 -11.25 9.15 3.71
N LEU A 210 -11.07 8.81 2.43
CA LEU A 210 -11.43 9.68 1.31
C LEU A 210 -12.95 9.96 1.26
N LEU A 211 -13.79 8.95 1.50
CA LEU A 211 -15.24 9.12 1.56
C LEU A 211 -15.66 10.02 2.74
N ALA A 212 -15.03 9.88 3.91
CA ALA A 212 -15.29 10.73 5.07
C ALA A 212 -14.93 12.20 4.79
N ASN A 213 -13.83 12.43 4.06
CA ASN A 213 -13.41 13.77 3.64
C ASN A 213 -14.38 14.38 2.61
N GLN A 214 -14.87 13.60 1.65
CA GLN A 214 -15.77 14.09 0.60
C GLN A 214 -17.23 14.23 1.07
N PHE A 215 -17.68 13.34 1.95
CA PHE A 215 -19.08 13.18 2.36
C PHE A 215 -19.20 13.12 3.89
N PRO A 216 -18.85 14.20 4.61
CA PRO A 216 -18.82 14.20 6.06
C PRO A 216 -20.21 13.97 6.67
N GLY A 217 -20.27 13.12 7.70
CA GLY A 217 -21.50 12.80 8.42
C GLY A 217 -22.35 11.68 7.81
N GLU A 218 -21.86 11.01 6.76
CA GLU A 218 -22.52 9.84 6.15
C GLU A 218 -22.06 8.49 6.76
N GLY A 219 -21.25 8.50 7.83
CA GLY A 219 -20.82 7.30 8.57
C GLY A 219 -19.57 6.59 8.04
N TRP A 220 -18.91 7.16 7.02
CA TRP A 220 -17.66 6.63 6.47
C TRP A 220 -16.49 6.71 7.46
N ASP A 221 -16.49 7.74 8.31
CA ASP A 221 -15.53 7.93 9.40
C ASP A 221 -15.61 6.83 10.45
N GLU A 222 -16.82 6.39 10.81
CA GLU A 222 -17.01 5.25 11.73
C GLU A 222 -16.42 3.96 11.15
N SER A 223 -16.60 3.73 9.84
CA SER A 223 -16.00 2.59 9.13
C SER A 223 -14.47 2.70 9.08
N ALA A 224 -13.93 3.89 8.78
CA ALA A 224 -12.49 4.14 8.80
C ALA A 224 -11.88 3.87 10.18
N LEU A 225 -12.56 4.29 11.25
CA LEU A 225 -12.11 4.07 12.63
C LEU A 225 -12.10 2.60 13.04
N ALA A 226 -13.12 1.84 12.65
CA ALA A 226 -13.16 0.40 12.91
C ALA A 226 -11.96 -0.31 12.25
N VAL A 227 -11.69 0.01 10.99
CA VAL A 227 -10.55 -0.58 10.27
C VAL A 227 -9.22 -0.10 10.83
N ALA A 228 -9.08 1.19 11.17
CA ALA A 228 -7.87 1.74 11.79
C ALA A 228 -7.52 1.02 13.11
N HIS A 229 -8.54 0.76 13.94
CA HIS A 229 -8.36 0.00 15.18
C HIS A 229 -7.85 -1.41 14.86
N TYR A 230 -8.56 -2.17 14.01
CA TYR A 230 -8.19 -3.53 13.62
C TYR A 230 -6.75 -3.63 13.10
N LEU A 231 -6.36 -2.72 12.21
CA LEU A 231 -5.00 -2.64 11.65
C LEU A 231 -3.95 -2.40 12.73
N ALA A 232 -4.25 -1.59 13.74
CA ALA A 232 -3.32 -1.21 14.80
C ALA A 232 -3.18 -2.27 15.91
N THR A 233 -4.16 -3.16 16.07
CA THR A 233 -4.26 -4.04 17.25
C THR A 233 -4.32 -5.53 16.94
N GLU A 234 -5.01 -5.93 15.88
CA GLU A 234 -5.49 -7.32 15.71
C GLU A 234 -5.02 -7.97 14.41
N ARG A 235 -4.86 -7.20 13.32
CA ARG A 235 -4.63 -7.73 11.96
C ARG A 235 -3.52 -8.77 11.89
N ASP A 236 -2.33 -8.44 12.41
CA ASP A 236 -1.17 -9.30 12.20
C ASP A 236 -1.33 -10.68 12.87
N ASP A 237 -2.00 -10.72 14.01
CA ASP A 237 -2.31 -11.97 14.73
C ASP A 237 -3.46 -12.73 14.04
N GLU A 238 -4.55 -12.06 13.69
CA GLU A 238 -5.77 -12.65 13.12
C GLU A 238 -5.62 -13.08 11.65
N GLU A 239 -4.75 -12.41 10.87
CA GLU A 239 -4.45 -12.75 9.48
C GLU A 239 -3.19 -13.64 9.34
N GLU A 240 -2.66 -14.14 10.46
CA GLU A 240 -1.47 -15.02 10.52
C GLU A 240 -0.26 -14.43 9.77
N ILE A 241 -0.03 -13.13 9.89
CA ILE A 241 1.06 -12.43 9.20
C ILE A 241 2.38 -12.78 9.90
N GLU A 242 3.25 -13.50 9.20
CA GLU A 242 4.55 -13.92 9.75
C GLU A 242 5.45 -12.72 10.07
N ASN A 243 6.27 -12.84 11.12
CA ASN A 243 7.26 -11.83 11.50
C ASN A 243 8.39 -11.75 10.43
N PRO A 244 8.61 -10.59 9.77
CA PRO A 244 8.17 -9.25 10.16
C PRO A 244 6.73 -8.88 9.73
N PRO A 245 6.01 -8.11 10.58
CA PRO A 245 4.74 -7.48 10.24
C PRO A 245 4.67 -6.93 8.81
N HIS A 246 3.47 -6.98 8.22
CA HIS A 246 3.26 -6.48 6.87
C HIS A 246 3.41 -4.94 6.82
N PRO A 247 4.37 -4.40 6.04
CA PRO A 247 4.47 -2.97 5.82
C PRO A 247 3.36 -2.53 4.88
N ASP A 248 2.23 -2.13 5.47
CA ASP A 248 1.01 -1.77 4.78
C ASP A 248 1.02 -0.30 4.35
N GLN A 249 1.23 -0.08 3.05
CA GLN A 249 1.26 1.27 2.48
C GLN A 249 -0.10 1.93 2.55
N TRP A 250 -1.16 1.14 2.45
CA TRP A 250 -2.52 1.64 2.34
C TRP A 250 -2.98 2.16 3.70
N SER A 251 -2.54 1.53 4.78
CA SER A 251 -2.68 2.07 6.13
C SER A 251 -2.06 3.46 6.27
N ALA A 252 -0.85 3.68 5.73
CA ALA A 252 -0.23 5.00 5.78
C ALA A 252 -1.09 6.07 5.10
N TYR A 253 -1.75 5.73 3.99
CA TYR A 253 -2.66 6.64 3.30
C TYR A 253 -3.93 6.89 4.10
N GLY A 254 -4.57 5.83 4.61
CA GLY A 254 -5.79 5.96 5.41
C GLY A 254 -5.58 6.79 6.68
N PHE A 255 -4.46 6.58 7.40
CA PHE A 255 -4.12 7.40 8.55
C PHE A 255 -3.84 8.86 8.18
N ALA A 256 -3.23 9.12 7.02
CA ALA A 256 -3.05 10.48 6.53
C ALA A 256 -4.39 11.17 6.24
N GLU A 257 -5.33 10.49 5.57
CA GLU A 257 -6.68 11.02 5.33
C GLU A 257 -7.46 11.26 6.63
N MET A 258 -7.30 10.36 7.60
CA MET A 258 -7.99 10.44 8.89
C MET A 258 -7.59 11.68 9.71
N ARG A 259 -6.40 12.24 9.49
CA ARG A 259 -5.96 13.44 10.22
C ARG A 259 -6.73 14.70 9.91
N GLU A 260 -7.39 14.76 8.77
CA GLU A 260 -8.20 15.91 8.40
C GLU A 260 -9.36 16.15 9.37
N TRP A 261 -9.78 15.11 10.13
CA TRP A 261 -10.93 15.19 11.03
C TRP A 261 -10.67 14.68 12.46
N ARG A 262 -9.52 14.07 12.78
CA ARG A 262 -9.16 13.72 14.17
C ARG A 262 -7.67 13.53 14.41
N GLU A 263 -7.27 13.54 15.68
CA GLU A 263 -5.91 13.16 16.12
C GLU A 263 -5.71 11.64 16.21
N LEU A 264 -4.45 11.21 15.98
CA LEU A 264 -4.04 9.83 16.25
C LEU A 264 -3.81 9.66 17.75
N GLU A 265 -4.24 8.53 18.30
CA GLU A 265 -4.11 8.28 19.73
C GLU A 265 -3.71 6.82 20.01
N GLY A 266 -3.12 6.59 21.19
CA GLY A 266 -2.92 5.24 21.74
C GLY A 266 -2.20 4.27 20.80
N GLU A 267 -2.88 3.18 20.46
CA GLU A 267 -2.37 2.08 19.64
C GLU A 267 -2.11 2.51 18.19
N GLU A 268 -2.87 3.47 17.65
CA GLU A 268 -2.68 4.01 16.30
C GLU A 268 -1.32 4.71 16.16
N LEU A 269 -0.93 5.50 17.17
CA LEU A 269 0.39 6.14 17.22
C LEU A 269 1.52 5.11 17.34
N GLY A 270 1.30 4.06 18.14
CA GLY A 270 2.23 2.94 18.25
C GLY A 270 2.42 2.22 16.90
N TYR A 271 1.31 1.95 16.22
CA TYR A 271 1.27 1.33 14.90
C TYR A 271 1.99 2.19 13.85
N ILE A 272 1.68 3.48 13.75
CA ILE A 272 2.31 4.38 12.78
C ILE A 272 3.82 4.47 13.01
N ARG A 273 4.27 4.58 14.27
CA ARG A 273 5.72 4.57 14.57
C ARG A 273 6.39 3.26 14.17
N ALA A 274 5.73 2.12 14.39
CA ALA A 274 6.23 0.83 13.94
C ALA A 274 6.29 0.75 12.41
N LEU A 275 5.26 1.22 11.71
CA LEU A 275 5.18 1.26 10.25
C LEU A 275 6.29 2.12 9.64
N ILE A 276 6.57 3.28 10.22
CA ILE A 276 7.71 4.13 9.84
C ILE A 276 9.02 3.35 9.96
N GLY A 277 9.24 2.65 11.07
CA GLY A 277 10.43 1.81 11.26
C GLY A 277 10.56 0.69 10.22
N GLN A 278 9.44 0.07 9.83
CA GLN A 278 9.41 -0.97 8.80
C GLN A 278 9.81 -0.43 7.42
N TYR A 279 9.27 0.73 7.03
CA TYR A 279 9.60 1.36 5.75
C TYR A 279 11.02 1.91 5.70
N HIS A 280 11.49 2.51 6.80
CA HIS A 280 12.88 2.91 6.94
C HIS A 280 13.81 1.72 6.70
N GLY A 281 13.63 0.63 7.47
CA GLY A 281 14.45 -0.57 7.30
C GLY A 281 14.31 -1.22 5.92
N ARG A 282 13.15 -1.11 5.28
CA ARG A 282 12.95 -1.54 3.89
C ARG A 282 13.79 -0.69 2.93
N MET A 283 13.78 0.63 3.08
CA MET A 283 14.56 1.50 2.21
C MET A 283 16.06 1.36 2.41
N GLU A 284 16.54 1.23 3.64
CA GLU A 284 17.95 0.95 3.89
C GLU A 284 18.42 -0.31 3.16
N ARG A 285 17.60 -1.37 3.15
CA ARG A 285 17.90 -2.60 2.42
C ARG A 285 17.94 -2.38 0.91
N GLU A 286 17.00 -1.63 0.34
CA GLU A 286 16.99 -1.37 -1.11
C GLU A 286 18.16 -0.46 -1.54
N ILE A 287 18.47 0.59 -0.77
CA ILE A 287 19.63 1.47 -1.02
C ILE A 287 20.93 0.66 -1.02
N ARG A 288 21.12 -0.21 -0.02
CA ARG A 288 22.30 -1.09 0.05
C ARG A 288 22.38 -2.04 -1.15
N ARG A 289 21.25 -2.61 -1.57
CA ARG A 289 21.18 -3.50 -2.74
C ARG A 289 21.58 -2.78 -4.02
N GLU A 290 21.02 -1.60 -4.29
CA GLU A 290 21.34 -0.83 -5.50
C GLU A 290 22.79 -0.34 -5.51
N ALA A 291 23.34 0.06 -4.36
CA ALA A 291 24.75 0.46 -4.31
C ALA A 291 25.72 -0.71 -4.55
N ASN A 292 25.39 -1.90 -4.04
CA ASN A 292 26.18 -3.11 -4.33
C ASN A 292 26.07 -3.54 -5.81
N ARG A 293 25.01 -3.14 -6.52
CA ARG A 293 24.85 -3.35 -7.97
C ARG A 293 25.78 -2.48 -8.81
N VAL A 294 26.12 -1.30 -8.31
CA VAL A 294 27.01 -0.32 -8.97
C VAL A 294 28.48 -0.51 -8.57
N GLY A 295 28.73 -1.20 -7.45
CA GLY A 295 30.04 -1.77 -7.08
C GLY A 295 30.52 -2.79 -8.12
N ASP A 296 31.84 -2.95 -8.22
CA ASP A 296 32.54 -3.73 -9.25
C ASP A 296 31.80 -5.01 -9.68
N GLY A 297 31.62 -5.22 -10.99
CA GLY A 297 30.89 -6.36 -11.58
C GLY A 297 31.54 -7.73 -11.36
N THR A 298 31.83 -8.10 -10.12
CA THR A 298 32.48 -9.33 -9.66
C THR A 298 31.55 -10.18 -8.79
N GLU A 299 30.46 -9.62 -8.25
CA GLU A 299 29.39 -10.41 -7.65
C GLU A 299 28.34 -10.75 -8.71
N ALA A 300 28.18 -12.05 -8.98
CA ALA A 300 27.10 -12.52 -9.82
C ALA A 300 25.77 -12.05 -9.21
N PRO A 301 24.84 -11.50 -10.00
CA PRO A 301 23.50 -11.22 -9.50
C PRO A 301 22.96 -12.51 -8.90
N ASP A 302 22.66 -12.48 -7.61
CA ASP A 302 22.11 -13.62 -6.91
C ASP A 302 20.79 -13.98 -7.62
N GLU A 303 20.76 -15.13 -8.30
CA GLU A 303 19.62 -15.61 -9.08
C GLU A 303 18.38 -15.88 -8.22
N THR A 304 18.51 -15.83 -6.89
CA THR A 304 17.39 -15.90 -5.94
C THR A 304 16.73 -14.54 -5.67
N VAL A 305 17.31 -13.45 -6.18
CA VAL A 305 16.79 -12.09 -6.03
C VAL A 305 15.63 -11.86 -7.01
N THR A 306 14.43 -12.13 -6.53
CA THR A 306 13.21 -11.63 -7.14
C THR A 306 13.16 -10.12 -6.94
N PHE A 307 13.37 -9.36 -8.02
CA PHE A 307 13.26 -7.92 -7.99
C PHE A 307 11.86 -7.51 -7.49
N SER A 308 11.83 -6.53 -6.58
CA SER A 308 10.61 -5.79 -6.30
C SER A 308 10.09 -5.24 -7.62
N ARG A 309 8.93 -5.72 -8.07
CA ARG A 309 8.24 -5.16 -9.26
C ARG A 309 8.13 -3.65 -9.07
N GLY A 310 8.21 -2.86 -10.14
CA GLY A 310 8.21 -1.39 -10.03
C GLY A 310 7.09 -0.83 -9.14
N ALA A 311 5.90 -1.45 -9.18
CA ALA A 311 4.80 -1.12 -8.29
C ALA A 311 5.14 -1.24 -6.79
N ALA A 312 5.86 -2.28 -6.37
CA ALA A 312 6.23 -2.49 -4.97
C ALA A 312 7.23 -1.45 -4.44
N PHE A 313 8.07 -0.88 -5.32
CA PHE A 313 8.95 0.23 -4.97
C PHE A 313 8.17 1.55 -4.95
N GLY A 314 7.33 1.79 -5.96
CA GLY A 314 6.45 2.97 -6.02
C GLY A 314 5.59 3.11 -4.76
N THR A 315 4.92 2.04 -4.33
CA THR A 315 4.08 2.06 -3.12
C THR A 315 4.88 2.30 -1.83
N THR A 316 6.17 1.95 -1.80
CA THR A 316 7.03 2.29 -0.64
C THR A 316 7.32 3.79 -0.60
N VAL A 317 7.62 4.41 -1.74
CA VAL A 317 7.85 5.86 -1.82
C VAL A 317 6.57 6.63 -1.51
N GLU A 318 5.42 6.17 -2.00
CA GLU A 318 4.12 6.74 -1.67
C GLU A 318 3.81 6.62 -0.16
N ALA A 319 4.06 5.46 0.47
CA ALA A 319 3.88 5.27 1.91
C ALA A 319 4.75 6.23 2.73
N LEU A 320 6.04 6.34 2.38
CA LEU A 320 6.96 7.31 3.00
C LEU A 320 6.48 8.75 2.79
N SER A 321 5.92 9.07 1.63
CA SER A 321 5.37 10.40 1.35
C SER A 321 4.17 10.71 2.25
N ALA A 322 3.25 9.75 2.42
CA ALA A 322 2.09 9.91 3.29
C ALA A 322 2.51 10.03 4.77
N LEU A 323 3.44 9.20 5.22
CA LEU A 323 3.99 9.26 6.59
C LEU A 323 4.76 10.56 6.85
N TRP A 324 5.52 11.04 5.87
CA TRP A 324 6.20 12.33 5.96
C TRP A 324 5.18 13.47 6.10
N LYS A 325 4.18 13.54 5.21
CA LYS A 325 3.10 14.55 5.30
C LYS A 325 2.42 14.50 6.67
N LEU A 326 2.06 13.31 7.13
CA LEU A 326 1.48 13.07 8.45
C LEU A 326 2.38 13.60 9.57
N SER A 327 3.69 13.37 9.50
CA SER A 327 4.66 13.84 10.50
C SER A 327 4.81 15.36 10.55
N THR A 328 4.45 16.08 9.48
CA THR A 328 4.48 17.55 9.47
C THR A 328 3.33 18.18 10.24
N VAL A 329 2.25 17.44 10.48
CA VAL A 329 1.02 17.93 11.11
C VAL A 329 0.71 17.25 12.45
N ASP A 330 1.15 16.01 12.66
CA ASP A 330 0.89 15.25 13.88
C ASP A 330 2.03 15.40 14.91
N PRO A 331 1.77 16.00 16.09
CA PRO A 331 2.82 16.22 17.10
C PRO A 331 3.33 14.92 17.73
N GLY A 332 2.57 13.83 17.68
CA GLY A 332 2.91 12.51 18.23
C GLY A 332 3.98 11.77 17.44
N ILE A 333 4.29 12.20 16.21
CA ILE A 333 5.35 11.63 15.36
C ILE A 333 6.23 12.68 14.68
N ALA A 334 6.10 13.97 15.02
CA ALA A 334 6.88 15.06 14.43
C ALA A 334 8.39 14.91 14.63
N ASP A 335 8.83 14.17 15.65
CA ASP A 335 10.24 13.80 15.88
C ASP A 335 10.84 12.93 14.76
N LEU A 336 10.00 12.27 13.95
CA LEU A 336 10.41 11.37 12.87
C LEU A 336 10.47 12.06 11.50
N GLU A 337 9.98 13.31 11.36
CA GLU A 337 9.97 14.06 10.09
C GLU A 337 11.35 14.12 9.41
N PRO A 338 12.47 14.43 10.12
CA PRO A 338 13.77 14.54 9.47
C PRO A 338 14.27 13.21 8.87
N GLN A 339 13.95 12.09 9.54
CA GLN A 339 14.30 10.75 9.05
C GLN A 339 13.47 10.41 7.81
N LEU A 340 12.15 10.59 7.89
CA LEU A 340 11.23 10.33 6.78
C LEU A 340 11.58 11.16 5.54
N ARG A 341 11.95 12.43 5.73
CA ARG A 341 12.43 13.28 4.64
C ARG A 341 13.70 12.75 3.99
N THR A 342 14.61 12.20 4.79
CA THR A 342 15.84 11.60 4.28
C THR A 342 15.54 10.32 3.50
N ASP A 343 14.71 9.44 4.06
CA ASP A 343 14.31 8.18 3.42
C ASP A 343 13.58 8.41 2.09
N LEU A 344 12.75 9.46 2.01
CA LEU A 344 11.98 9.80 0.82
C LEU A 344 12.85 10.25 -0.36
N LEU A 345 13.98 10.91 -0.08
CA LEU A 345 14.80 11.54 -1.11
C LEU A 345 15.89 10.62 -1.70
N CYS A 346 16.12 9.42 -1.16
CA CYS A 346 17.36 8.66 -1.38
C CYS A 346 17.35 7.46 -2.36
#